data_AF-A0AAJ0N281-F1
#
_entry.id   AF-A0AAJ0N281-F1
#
_cell.length_a   1.000
_cell.length_b   1.000
_cell.length_c   1.000
_cell.angle_alpha   90.00
_cell.angle_beta   90.00
_cell.angle_gamma   90.00
#
_symmetry.space_group_name_H-M   'P 1'
#
loop_
_entity.id
_entity.type
_entity.pdbx_description
1 polymer ?
#
loop_
_entity_poly.entity_id
_entity_poly.type
_entity_poly.pdbx_seq_one_letter_code
_entity_poly.pdbx_strand_id
1 'polypeptide(L)'
;MSEPSVVAAPSVTLPEIEPDVLRQIRRLRDIAPLAPPLSRSWRRCLDDFALLPEATPEPLVHDALHVRERQQRLGEVLRIAKVEMENLYEQIAGSGYAVIFGDAEATVLHSVQDSTLLREFRQAGLFCGASWAECHQGTNGLGTCAAERIPVSVHRGEHYLTRHLPLSCSGAPILDPHGGLLAVLDASTPNAQDGKQI
;
A
#
# COMPACT_ATOMS: atom_id res chain seq x y z
N MET A 1 6.67 -38.48 34.38
CA MET A 1 5.39 -37.76 34.55
C MET A 1 5.31 -36.78 33.40
N SER A 2 4.42 -37.04 32.44
CA SER A 2 4.31 -36.27 31.19
C SER A 2 3.26 -35.18 31.37
N GLU A 3 3.61 -33.92 31.15
CA GLU A 3 2.66 -32.81 31.12
C GLU A 3 1.79 -32.88 29.85
N PRO A 4 0.49 -32.57 29.92
CA PRO A 4 -0.34 -32.53 28.74
C PRO A 4 -0.12 -31.20 27.99
N SER A 5 0.24 -31.32 26.71
CA SER A 5 0.27 -30.20 25.76
C SER A 5 -1.15 -29.66 25.57
N VAL A 6 -1.40 -28.44 26.03
CA VAL A 6 -2.65 -27.70 25.74
C VAL A 6 -2.57 -27.21 24.31
N VAL A 7 -3.30 -27.88 23.41
CA VAL A 7 -3.51 -27.41 22.04
C VAL A 7 -4.46 -26.21 22.13
N ALA A 8 -3.96 -25.01 21.84
CA ALA A 8 -4.78 -23.81 21.75
C ALA A 8 -5.83 -24.01 20.64
N ALA A 9 -7.10 -23.84 21.00
CA ALA A 9 -8.19 -23.87 20.03
C ALA A 9 -8.04 -22.72 19.02
N PRO A 10 -8.39 -22.92 17.73
CA PRO A 10 -8.38 -21.84 16.77
C PRO A 10 -9.39 -20.78 17.18
N SER A 11 -8.91 -19.54 17.33
CA SER A 11 -9.76 -18.39 17.62
C SER A 11 -10.69 -18.18 16.41
N VAL A 12 -11.96 -18.52 16.56
CA VAL A 12 -12.99 -18.27 15.54
C VAL A 12 -13.29 -16.77 15.60
N THR A 13 -12.64 -16.00 14.74
CA THR A 13 -12.99 -14.60 14.51
C THR A 13 -14.38 -14.58 13.88
N LEU A 14 -15.38 -14.12 14.63
CA LEU A 14 -16.68 -13.77 14.08
C LEU A 14 -16.47 -12.78 12.92
N PRO A 15 -17.21 -12.90 11.80
CA PRO A 15 -17.09 -11.93 10.73
C PRO A 15 -17.48 -10.56 11.28
N GLU A 16 -16.51 -9.65 11.38
CA GLU A 16 -16.78 -8.28 11.76
C GLU A 16 -17.81 -7.69 10.78
N ILE A 17 -18.94 -7.22 11.31
CA ILE A 17 -20.00 -6.64 10.50
C ILE A 17 -19.47 -5.35 9.87
N GLU A 18 -19.47 -5.27 8.53
CA GLU A 18 -19.12 -4.03 7.80
C GLU A 18 -20.06 -2.89 8.24
N PRO A 19 -19.52 -1.75 8.75
CA PRO A 19 -20.31 -0.59 9.14
C PRO A 19 -21.19 -0.12 7.97
N ASP A 20 -22.42 0.32 8.27
CA ASP A 20 -23.38 0.73 7.23
C ASP A 20 -22.84 1.84 6.33
N VAL A 21 -22.07 2.77 6.89
CA VAL A 21 -21.43 3.85 6.12
C VAL A 21 -20.43 3.31 5.10
N LEU A 22 -19.56 2.36 5.48
CA LEU A 22 -18.59 1.75 4.58
C LEU A 22 -19.28 0.95 3.47
N ARG A 23 -20.32 0.20 3.85
CA ARG A 23 -21.16 -0.55 2.91
C ARG A 23 -21.85 0.39 1.91
N GLN A 24 -22.32 1.55 2.35
CA GLN A 24 -22.95 2.54 1.50
C GLN A 24 -21.96 3.18 0.52
N ILE A 25 -20.77 3.57 0.99
CA ILE A 25 -19.68 4.08 0.13
C ILE A 25 -19.33 3.04 -0.94
N ARG A 26 -19.17 1.78 -0.53
CA ARG A 26 -18.87 0.67 -1.43
C ARG A 26 -19.92 0.50 -2.54
N ARG A 27 -21.21 0.56 -2.16
CA ARG A 27 -22.34 0.52 -3.11
C ARG A 27 -22.36 1.72 -4.04
N LEU A 28 -22.11 2.92 -3.54
CA LEU A 28 -22.07 4.14 -4.36
C LEU A 28 -20.92 4.10 -5.38
N ARG A 29 -19.83 3.40 -5.06
CA ARG A 29 -18.67 3.19 -5.94
C ARG A 29 -18.80 1.95 -6.84
N ASP A 30 -19.90 1.21 -6.74
CA ASP A 30 -20.14 -0.04 -7.48
C ASP A 30 -18.99 -1.05 -7.42
N ILE A 31 -18.39 -1.22 -6.23
CA ILE A 31 -17.32 -2.21 -6.03
C ILE A 31 -17.80 -3.45 -5.29
N ALA A 32 -17.23 -4.59 -5.66
CA ALA A 32 -17.44 -5.87 -4.98
C ALA A 32 -17.05 -5.78 -3.50
N PRO A 33 -17.50 -6.73 -2.65
CA PRO A 33 -17.01 -6.82 -1.28
C PRO A 33 -15.48 -6.83 -1.23
N LEU A 34 -14.93 -5.99 -0.37
CA LEU A 34 -13.49 -5.83 -0.22
C LEU A 34 -12.87 -7.11 0.34
N ALA A 35 -11.64 -7.41 -0.12
CA ALA A 35 -10.83 -8.44 0.51
C ALA A 35 -10.63 -8.12 2.00
N PRO A 36 -10.53 -9.12 2.90
CA PRO A 36 -10.43 -8.87 4.34
C PRO A 36 -9.38 -7.84 4.79
N PRO A 37 -8.17 -7.78 4.20
CA PRO A 37 -7.17 -6.77 4.55
C PRO A 37 -7.62 -5.34 4.22
N LEU A 38 -8.32 -5.16 3.09
CA LEU A 38 -8.84 -3.85 2.68
C LEU A 38 -10.04 -3.44 3.53
N SER A 39 -10.91 -4.39 3.90
CA SER A 39 -12.02 -4.14 4.83
C SER A 39 -11.50 -3.64 6.19
N ARG A 40 -10.42 -4.25 6.72
CA ARG A 40 -9.76 -3.77 7.94
C ARG A 40 -9.14 -2.38 7.75
N SER A 41 -8.48 -2.15 6.61
CA SER A 41 -7.91 -0.84 6.29
C SER A 41 -8.97 0.26 6.22
N TRP A 42 -10.09 0.01 5.54
CA TRP A 42 -11.22 0.96 5.48
C TRP A 42 -11.78 1.26 6.87
N ARG A 43 -11.83 0.25 7.74
CA ARG A 43 -12.22 0.40 9.13
C ARG A 43 -11.24 1.29 9.89
N ARG A 44 -9.92 1.05 9.79
CA ARG A 44 -8.90 1.94 10.40
C ARG A 44 -9.02 3.38 9.91
N CYS A 45 -9.24 3.58 8.61
CA CYS A 45 -9.42 4.91 8.03
C CYS A 45 -10.59 5.66 8.69
N LEU A 46 -11.73 4.98 8.88
CA LEU A 46 -12.90 5.57 9.50
C LEU A 46 -12.74 5.73 11.02
N ASP A 47 -12.42 4.64 11.71
CA ASP A 47 -12.53 4.52 13.16
C ASP A 47 -11.30 5.09 13.88
N ASP A 48 -10.09 4.85 13.36
CA ASP A 48 -8.83 5.21 14.03
C ASP A 48 -8.29 6.55 13.55
N PHE A 49 -8.44 6.85 12.25
CA PHE A 49 -7.85 8.05 11.63
C PHE A 49 -8.86 9.17 11.39
N ALA A 50 -10.16 8.90 11.58
CA ALA A 50 -11.25 9.84 11.29
C ALA A 50 -11.14 10.48 9.89
N LEU A 51 -10.62 9.73 8.91
CA LEU A 51 -10.51 10.18 7.53
C LEU A 51 -11.88 10.08 6.87
N LEU A 52 -12.26 11.14 6.16
CA LEU A 52 -13.42 11.13 5.27
C LEU A 52 -12.99 10.70 3.86
N PRO A 53 -13.77 9.89 3.14
CA PRO A 53 -13.40 9.45 1.78
C PRO A 53 -13.15 10.59 0.79
N GLU A 54 -13.82 11.72 0.96
CA GLU A 54 -13.69 12.91 0.12
C GLU A 54 -12.56 13.84 0.55
N ALA A 55 -11.87 13.53 1.65
CA ALA A 55 -10.79 14.36 2.17
C ALA A 55 -9.64 14.47 1.16
N THR A 56 -9.07 15.67 1.09
CA THR A 56 -7.86 15.98 0.32
C THR A 56 -6.75 16.43 1.27
N PRO A 57 -6.22 15.53 2.12
CA PRO A 57 -5.16 15.88 3.04
C PRO A 57 -3.92 16.35 2.27
N GLU A 58 -3.20 17.31 2.84
CA GLU A 58 -1.93 17.76 2.28
C GLU A 58 -0.93 16.59 2.32
N PRO A 59 -0.24 16.27 1.21
CA PRO A 59 0.72 15.18 1.20
C PRO A 59 1.85 15.44 2.20
N LEU A 60 2.08 14.49 3.11
CA LEU A 60 3.30 14.48 3.91
C LEU A 60 4.47 14.08 3.01
N VAL A 61 5.43 14.98 2.86
CA VAL A 61 6.65 14.77 2.06
C VAL A 61 7.87 15.01 2.92
N HIS A 62 8.71 13.98 3.05
CA HIS A 62 10.01 14.09 3.71
C HIS A 62 11.03 14.80 2.82
N ASP A 63 11.87 15.63 3.43
CA ASP A 63 12.98 16.28 2.72
C ASP A 63 14.09 15.29 2.32
N ALA A 64 15.03 15.78 1.51
CA ALA A 64 16.12 14.96 0.99
C ALA A 64 17.10 14.47 2.06
N LEU A 65 17.19 15.10 3.24
CA LEU A 65 18.04 14.62 4.32
C LEU A 65 17.38 13.41 4.99
N HIS A 66 16.12 13.53 5.40
CA HIS A 66 15.35 12.44 6.01
C HIS A 66 15.20 11.24 5.08
N VAL A 67 14.98 11.47 3.78
CA VAL A 67 14.95 10.39 2.78
C VAL A 67 16.30 9.67 2.71
N ARG A 68 17.43 10.40 2.72
CA ARG A 68 18.76 9.78 2.69
C ARG A 68 19.04 8.97 3.95
N GLU A 69 18.63 9.46 5.12
CA GLU A 69 18.77 8.71 6.37
C GLU A 69 17.95 7.40 6.34
N ARG A 70 16.70 7.45 5.86
CA ARG A 70 15.87 6.25 5.66
C ARG A 70 16.52 5.27 4.69
N GLN A 71 17.04 5.74 3.56
CA GLN A 71 17.78 4.92 2.59
C GLN A 71 19.03 4.29 3.20
N GLN A 72 19.79 5.03 4.00
CA GLN A 72 20.99 4.52 4.68
C GLN A 72 20.65 3.44 5.71
N ARG A 73 19.56 3.59 6.47
CA ARG A 73 19.10 2.57 7.42
C ARG A 73 18.77 1.24 6.73
N LEU A 74 18.18 1.29 5.53
CA LEU A 74 17.86 0.08 4.76
C LEU A 74 19.03 -0.45 3.95
N GLY A 75 20.06 0.37 3.69
CA GLY A 75 21.39 -0.02 3.21
C GLY A 75 21.37 -1.12 2.14
N GLU A 76 21.75 -2.33 2.55
CA GLU A 76 21.85 -3.50 1.67
C GLU A 76 20.50 -3.97 1.10
N VAL A 77 19.41 -3.88 1.87
CA VAL A 77 18.07 -4.25 1.40
C VAL A 77 17.68 -3.40 0.20
N LEU A 78 17.86 -2.07 0.31
CA LEU A 78 17.57 -1.16 -0.79
C LEU A 78 18.50 -1.40 -1.99
N ARG A 79 19.78 -1.73 -1.75
CA ARG A 79 20.73 -2.04 -2.82
C ARG A 79 20.29 -3.26 -3.63
N ILE A 80 19.88 -4.34 -2.96
CA ILE A 80 19.39 -5.57 -3.61
C ILE A 80 18.06 -5.29 -4.30
N ALA A 81 17.13 -4.62 -3.62
CA ALA A 81 15.81 -4.31 -4.15
C ALA A 81 15.89 -3.51 -5.46
N LYS A 82 16.82 -2.54 -5.58
CA LYS A 82 17.00 -1.78 -6.83
C LYS A 82 17.25 -2.65 -8.06
N VAL A 83 18.03 -3.72 -7.93
CA VAL A 83 18.28 -4.66 -9.03
C VAL A 83 17.00 -5.39 -9.40
N GLU A 84 16.27 -5.90 -8.42
CA GLU A 84 15.01 -6.62 -8.68
C GLU A 84 13.89 -5.70 -9.17
N MET A 85 13.91 -4.43 -8.77
CA MET A 85 12.99 -3.41 -9.28
C MET A 85 13.21 -3.17 -10.78
N GLU A 86 14.46 -3.11 -11.23
CA GLU A 86 14.78 -2.99 -12.66
C GLU A 86 14.31 -4.24 -13.42
N ASN A 87 14.63 -5.44 -12.93
CA ASN A 87 14.19 -6.72 -13.53
C ASN A 87 12.66 -6.84 -13.61
N LEU A 88 11.94 -6.41 -12.57
CA LEU A 88 10.48 -6.40 -12.56
C LEU A 88 9.94 -5.35 -13.54
N TYR A 89 10.52 -4.15 -13.55
CA TYR A 89 10.10 -3.09 -14.45
C TYR A 89 10.24 -3.49 -15.91
N GLU A 90 11.32 -4.18 -16.30
CA GLU A 90 11.50 -4.70 -17.66
C GLU A 90 10.36 -5.63 -18.10
N GLN A 91 9.80 -6.43 -17.19
CA GLN A 91 8.69 -7.34 -17.48
C GLN A 91 7.35 -6.62 -17.65
N ILE A 92 7.16 -5.48 -16.97
CA ILE A 92 5.93 -4.68 -17.01
C ILE A 92 6.08 -3.40 -17.83
N ALA A 93 7.20 -3.21 -18.52
CA ALA A 93 7.48 -2.00 -19.29
C ALA A 93 6.39 -1.75 -20.33
N GLY A 94 5.98 -0.48 -20.48
CA GLY A 94 4.89 -0.09 -21.38
C GLY A 94 3.47 -0.30 -20.83
N SER A 95 3.30 -0.91 -19.65
CA SER A 95 1.98 -1.03 -18.98
C SER A 95 1.51 0.25 -18.29
N GLY A 96 2.37 1.27 -18.19
CA GLY A 96 2.08 2.50 -17.44
C GLY A 96 2.21 2.37 -15.92
N TYR A 97 2.78 1.27 -15.42
CA TYR A 97 3.12 1.08 -14.01
C TYR A 97 4.54 1.56 -13.70
N ALA A 98 4.73 2.02 -12.46
CA ALA A 98 6.02 2.20 -11.81
C ALA A 98 6.23 1.09 -10.79
N VAL A 99 7.49 0.69 -10.59
CA VAL A 99 7.91 -0.10 -9.44
C VAL A 99 8.44 0.86 -8.36
N ILE A 100 7.89 0.77 -7.17
CA ILE A 100 8.11 1.68 -6.05
C ILE A 100 8.64 0.87 -4.87
N PHE A 101 9.64 1.41 -4.19
CA PHE A 101 10.16 0.87 -2.96
C PHE A 101 9.90 1.85 -1.83
N GLY A 102 9.17 1.41 -0.81
CA GLY A 102 8.91 2.18 0.40
C GLY A 102 9.45 1.49 1.64
N ASP A 103 9.71 2.29 2.68
CA ASP A 103 10.08 1.74 3.99
C ASP A 103 8.86 1.20 4.77
N ALA A 104 9.12 0.66 5.97
CA ALA A 104 8.08 0.15 6.85
C ALA A 104 7.05 1.20 7.33
N GLU A 105 7.34 2.49 7.17
CA GLU A 105 6.42 3.60 7.44
C GLU A 105 5.68 4.07 6.17
N ALA A 106 5.80 3.31 5.08
CA ALA A 106 5.22 3.62 3.77
C ALA A 106 5.70 4.96 3.18
N THR A 107 6.95 5.35 3.45
CA THR A 107 7.59 6.46 2.74
C THR A 107 8.28 5.95 1.48
N VAL A 108 8.00 6.55 0.32
CA VAL A 108 8.68 6.20 -0.94
C VAL A 108 10.15 6.58 -0.87
N LEU A 109 11.05 5.63 -1.06
CA LEU A 109 12.50 5.85 -1.04
C LEU A 109 13.16 5.68 -2.41
N HIS A 110 12.54 4.93 -3.32
CA HIS A 110 13.02 4.76 -4.68
C HIS A 110 11.88 4.37 -5.62
N SER A 111 12.02 4.68 -6.91
CA SER A 111 11.11 4.19 -7.93
C SER A 111 11.82 4.00 -9.27
N VAL A 112 11.36 2.99 -10.02
CA VAL A 112 11.70 2.73 -11.42
C VAL A 112 10.42 2.93 -12.23
N GLN A 113 10.45 3.81 -13.21
CA GLN A 113 9.27 4.25 -13.95
C GLN A 113 9.64 4.84 -15.31
N ASP A 114 8.65 4.96 -16.20
CA ASP A 114 8.84 5.62 -17.49
C ASP A 114 9.08 7.12 -17.29
N SER A 115 10.17 7.62 -17.89
CA SER A 115 10.51 9.05 -17.85
C SER A 115 9.45 9.94 -18.51
N THR A 116 8.67 9.41 -19.45
CA THR A 116 7.59 10.12 -20.14
C THR A 116 6.36 10.34 -19.26
N LEU A 117 6.19 9.55 -18.19
CA LEU A 117 5.06 9.59 -17.26
C LEU A 117 5.38 10.28 -15.92
N LEU A 118 6.57 10.88 -15.79
CA LEU A 118 7.03 11.47 -14.52
C LEU A 118 6.09 12.55 -13.98
N ARG A 119 5.37 13.26 -14.86
CA ARG A 119 4.43 14.30 -14.44
C ARG A 119 3.20 13.68 -13.79
N GLU A 120 2.65 12.64 -14.38
CA GLU A 120 1.49 11.89 -13.94
C GLU A 120 1.78 11.23 -12.58
N PHE A 121 2.92 10.56 -12.44
CA PHE A 121 3.36 10.00 -11.16
C PHE A 121 3.54 11.07 -10.09
N ARG A 122 4.15 12.22 -10.41
CA ARG A 122 4.29 13.32 -9.46
C ARG A 122 2.95 13.89 -9.02
N GLN A 123 2.02 14.09 -9.95
CA GLN A 123 0.67 14.57 -9.64
C GLN A 123 -0.13 13.58 -8.78
N ALA A 124 0.09 12.29 -8.98
CA ALA A 124 -0.49 11.24 -8.14
C ALA A 124 0.14 11.12 -6.75
N GLY A 125 1.29 11.77 -6.50
CA GLY A 125 2.03 11.65 -5.24
C GLY A 125 3.01 10.46 -5.18
N LEU A 126 3.27 9.81 -6.31
CA LEU A 126 4.13 8.63 -6.44
C LEU A 126 5.58 9.06 -6.71
N PHE A 127 6.19 9.75 -5.75
CA PHE A 127 7.56 10.23 -5.87
C PHE A 127 8.33 10.12 -4.55
N CYS A 128 9.66 10.08 -4.64
CA CYS A 128 10.54 9.92 -3.50
C CYS A 128 10.30 10.97 -2.40
N GLY A 129 10.17 10.52 -1.16
CA GLY A 129 9.86 11.32 0.02
C GLY A 129 8.38 11.39 0.38
N ALA A 130 7.47 11.08 -0.56
CA ALA A 130 6.04 11.07 -0.26
C ALA A 130 5.68 9.91 0.69
N SER A 131 4.93 10.21 1.75
CA SER A 131 4.35 9.21 2.65
C SER A 131 3.00 8.73 2.11
N TRP A 132 2.81 7.41 2.16
CA TRP A 132 1.58 6.70 1.82
C TRP A 132 1.00 5.94 3.01
N ALA A 133 1.37 6.32 4.23
CA ALA A 133 0.76 5.75 5.43
C ALA A 133 -0.77 5.97 5.43
N GLU A 134 -1.52 4.95 5.85
CA GLU A 134 -2.99 4.96 5.80
C GLU A 134 -3.60 6.14 6.58
N CYS A 135 -2.96 6.55 7.68
CA CYS A 135 -3.39 7.69 8.49
C CYS A 135 -3.39 9.04 7.74
N HIS A 136 -2.67 9.14 6.62
CA HIS A 136 -2.62 10.33 5.78
C HIS A 136 -3.27 10.12 4.42
N GLN A 137 -3.17 8.91 3.87
CA GLN A 137 -3.52 8.64 2.47
C GLN A 137 -4.65 7.62 2.31
N GLY A 138 -5.23 7.15 3.41
CA GLY A 138 -6.26 6.12 3.42
C GLY A 138 -5.75 4.78 2.88
N THR A 139 -6.67 3.86 2.59
CA THR A 139 -6.33 2.56 1.96
C THR A 139 -5.65 2.75 0.61
N ASN A 140 -4.46 2.18 0.48
CA ASN A 140 -3.61 2.23 -0.71
C ASN A 140 -2.60 1.06 -0.72
N GLY A 141 -1.97 0.76 -1.85
CA GLY A 141 -1.07 -0.40 -1.96
C GLY A 141 0.10 -0.39 -0.98
N LEU A 142 0.82 0.73 -0.88
CA LEU A 142 2.04 0.83 -0.08
C LEU A 142 1.74 0.81 1.44
N GLY A 143 0.84 1.68 1.89
CA GLY A 143 0.47 1.81 3.30
C GLY A 143 -0.30 0.62 3.84
N THR A 144 -1.25 0.08 3.06
CA THR A 144 -2.03 -1.08 3.52
C THR A 144 -1.19 -2.35 3.53
N CYS A 145 -0.29 -2.53 2.57
CA CYS A 145 0.70 -3.61 2.62
C CYS A 145 1.58 -3.51 3.89
N ALA A 146 2.05 -2.30 4.21
CA ALA A 146 2.86 -2.08 5.41
C ALA A 146 2.09 -2.37 6.72
N ALA A 147 0.83 -1.94 6.79
CA ALA A 147 -0.02 -2.17 7.96
C ALA A 147 -0.39 -3.65 8.14
N GLU A 148 -0.73 -4.33 7.05
CA GLU A 148 -1.21 -5.72 7.06
C GLU A 148 -0.07 -6.75 7.04
N ARG A 149 1.13 -6.35 6.59
CA ARG A 149 2.32 -7.21 6.42
C ARG A 149 2.07 -8.45 5.56
N ILE A 150 1.18 -8.31 4.59
CA ILE A 150 0.86 -9.33 3.58
C ILE A 150 0.71 -8.63 2.22
N PRO A 151 0.87 -9.37 1.11
CA PRO A 151 0.59 -8.82 -0.21
C PRO A 151 -0.86 -8.33 -0.32
N VAL A 152 -1.05 -7.16 -0.94
CA VAL A 152 -2.36 -6.56 -1.20
C VAL A 152 -2.41 -5.94 -2.59
N SER A 153 -3.59 -5.98 -3.20
CA SER A 153 -3.89 -5.22 -4.42
C SER A 153 -5.09 -4.33 -4.19
N VAL A 154 -4.89 -3.03 -4.38
CA VAL A 154 -5.90 -1.97 -4.22
C VAL A 154 -6.15 -1.35 -5.57
N HIS A 155 -7.37 -1.50 -6.07
CA HIS A 155 -7.74 -1.10 -7.41
C HIS A 155 -8.90 -0.10 -7.37
N ARG A 156 -8.69 1.09 -7.94
CA ARG A 156 -9.71 2.12 -8.15
C ARG A 156 -10.55 2.39 -6.90
N GLY A 157 -11.84 2.03 -6.94
CA GLY A 157 -12.84 2.20 -5.88
C GLY A 157 -12.46 1.62 -4.53
N GLU A 158 -11.52 0.67 -4.50
CA GLU A 158 -10.97 0.07 -3.28
C GLU A 158 -10.04 1.02 -2.51
N HIS A 159 -9.52 2.07 -3.16
CA HIS A 159 -8.83 3.14 -2.44
C HIS A 159 -9.82 3.90 -1.57
N TYR A 160 -9.46 4.15 -0.31
CA TYR A 160 -10.38 4.80 0.62
C TYR A 160 -10.67 6.25 0.18
N LEU A 161 -9.63 7.02 -0.13
CA LEU A 161 -9.78 8.40 -0.58
C LEU A 161 -10.17 8.47 -2.06
N THR A 162 -11.22 9.23 -2.35
CA THR A 162 -11.80 9.40 -3.69
C THR A 162 -10.80 10.01 -4.70
N ARG A 163 -9.83 10.80 -4.23
CA ARG A 163 -8.75 11.32 -5.09
C ARG A 163 -7.82 10.25 -5.66
N HIS A 164 -7.79 9.06 -5.06
CA HIS A 164 -6.95 7.93 -5.47
C HIS A 164 -7.69 6.93 -6.35
N LEU A 165 -8.95 7.19 -6.72
CA LEU A 165 -9.70 6.34 -7.65
C LEU A 165 -9.03 6.07 -9.02
N PRO A 166 -8.19 6.98 -9.56
CA PRO A 166 -7.45 6.67 -10.79
C PRO A 166 -6.35 5.61 -10.61
N LEU A 167 -5.97 5.29 -9.36
CA LEU A 167 -4.85 4.43 -9.07
C LEU A 167 -5.20 2.93 -9.12
N SER A 168 -4.21 2.13 -9.46
CA SER A 168 -4.17 0.70 -9.17
C SER A 168 -2.79 0.36 -8.62
N CYS A 169 -2.76 -0.31 -7.47
CA CYS A 169 -1.55 -0.59 -6.71
C CYS A 169 -1.52 -2.07 -6.31
N SER A 170 -0.36 -2.70 -6.40
CA SER A 170 -0.10 -4.04 -5.89
C SER A 170 1.18 -4.03 -5.06
N GLY A 171 1.04 -4.16 -3.74
CA GLY A 171 2.13 -4.12 -2.77
C GLY A 171 2.47 -5.51 -2.24
N ALA A 172 3.75 -5.77 -2.03
CA ALA A 172 4.29 -6.97 -1.40
C ALA A 172 5.30 -6.61 -0.30
N PRO A 173 5.18 -7.19 0.91
CA PRO A 173 6.04 -6.83 2.03
C PRO A 173 7.40 -7.52 1.89
N ILE A 174 8.45 -6.81 2.29
CA ILE A 174 9.80 -7.35 2.48
C ILE A 174 9.99 -7.50 3.99
N LEU A 175 10.12 -8.74 4.45
CA LEU A 175 10.20 -9.10 5.85
C LEU A 175 11.62 -9.49 6.25
N ASP A 176 11.98 -9.24 7.51
CA ASP A 176 13.18 -9.81 8.13
C ASP A 176 12.96 -11.31 8.49
N PRO A 177 14.04 -12.04 8.85
CA PRO A 177 13.93 -13.46 9.21
C PRO A 177 13.05 -13.77 10.43
N HIS A 178 12.67 -12.76 11.22
CA HIS A 178 11.78 -12.85 12.37
C HIS A 178 10.34 -12.43 12.06
N GLY A 179 10.03 -12.06 10.81
CA GLY A 179 8.71 -11.59 10.37
C GLY A 179 8.45 -10.11 10.64
N GLY A 180 9.46 -9.34 11.04
CA GLY A 180 9.39 -7.89 11.12
C GLY A 180 9.35 -7.26 9.71
N LEU A 181 8.55 -6.21 9.52
CA LEU A 181 8.51 -5.50 8.24
C LEU A 181 9.75 -4.63 8.07
N LEU A 182 10.50 -4.83 6.99
CA LEU A 182 11.63 -3.99 6.61
C LEU A 182 11.22 -2.90 5.61
N ALA A 183 10.47 -3.29 4.59
CA ALA A 183 10.12 -2.44 3.46
C ALA A 183 8.91 -3.02 2.70
N VAL A 184 8.42 -2.28 1.71
CA VAL A 184 7.39 -2.74 0.77
C VAL A 184 7.86 -2.48 -0.66
N LEU A 185 7.69 -3.48 -1.51
CA LEU A 185 7.79 -3.34 -2.96
C LEU A 185 6.37 -3.18 -3.52
N ASP A 186 6.12 -2.15 -4.31
CA ASP A 186 4.80 -1.82 -4.83
C ASP A 186 4.85 -1.54 -6.33
N ALA A 187 3.89 -2.07 -7.08
CA ALA A 187 3.68 -1.72 -8.48
C ALA A 187 2.43 -0.86 -8.59
N SER A 188 2.58 0.39 -9.04
CA SER A 188 1.50 1.37 -9.07
C SER A 188 1.36 2.05 -10.42
N THR A 189 0.13 2.29 -10.87
CA THR A 189 -0.17 3.15 -12.03
C THR A 189 -1.09 4.31 -11.63
N PRO A 190 -0.86 5.55 -12.14
CA PRO A 190 -1.73 6.69 -11.89
C PRO A 190 -2.98 6.73 -12.78
N ASN A 191 -3.08 5.83 -13.76
CA ASN A 191 -4.15 5.80 -14.75
C ASN A 191 -4.57 4.36 -15.02
N ALA A 192 -5.19 3.72 -14.04
CA ALA A 192 -5.72 2.38 -14.17
C ALA A 192 -6.86 2.37 -15.20
N GLN A 193 -6.67 1.68 -16.32
CA GLN A 193 -7.70 1.50 -17.36
C GLN A 193 -8.21 0.07 -17.46
N ASP A 194 -7.44 -0.87 -16.93
CA ASP A 194 -7.72 -2.30 -16.98
C ASP A 194 -8.54 -2.77 -15.77
N GLY A 195 -9.07 -4.00 -15.85
CA GLY A 195 -9.63 -4.68 -14.69
C GLY A 195 -8.56 -4.99 -13.64
N LYS A 196 -8.99 -5.31 -12.42
CA LYS A 196 -8.08 -5.71 -11.34
C LYS A 196 -7.27 -6.93 -11.76
N GLN A 197 -5.95 -6.77 -11.88
CA GLN A 197 -5.02 -7.89 -12.11
C GLN A 197 -4.72 -8.54 -10.76
N ILE A 198 -4.84 -9.88 -10.70
CA ILE A 198 -4.65 -10.72 -9.50
C ILE A 198 -3.23 -11.29 -9.52
#